data_AF-A0A2V6M283-F1
#
_entry.id   AF-A0A2V6M283-F1
#
_cell.length_a   1.000
_cell.length_b   1.000
_cell.length_c   1.000
_cell.angle_alpha   90.00
_cell.angle_beta   90.00
_cell.angle_gamma   90.00
#
_symmetry.space_group_name_H-M   'P 1'
#
loop_
_entity.id
_entity.type
_entity.pdbx_description
1 polymer ?
#
loop_
_entity_poly.entity_id
_entity_poly.type
_entity_poly.pdbx_seq_one_letter_code
_entity_poly.pdbx_strand_id
1 'polypeptide(L)'
;MQAEIFSKPQFQDYAAKNLVLVELDFPRAKPQSDAVRKQNMKLASEYEIEGFPTLIVLDPEGKRVANFVGYMEGGPDAIIAALEKLRKS
;
A
#
# COMPACT_ATOMS: atom_id res chain seq x y z
N MET A 1 7.48 -7.70 -1.95
CA MET A 1 7.24 -6.35 -1.36
C MET A 1 7.35 -6.32 0.17
N GLN A 2 6.53 -7.03 0.97
CA GLN A 2 6.59 -6.91 2.46
C GLN A 2 8.00 -7.12 3.04
N ALA A 3 8.66 -8.23 2.73
CA ALA A 3 10.00 -8.56 3.25
C ALA A 3 11.13 -7.69 2.68
N GLU A 4 10.94 -7.14 1.50
CA GLU A 4 11.99 -6.45 0.72
C GLU A 4 11.93 -4.93 0.85
N ILE A 5 10.74 -4.38 1.12
CA ILE A 5 10.45 -2.95 1.10
C ILE A 5 9.86 -2.54 2.45
N PHE A 6 8.61 -2.96 2.72
CA PHE A 6 7.84 -2.37 3.81
C PHE A 6 8.37 -2.72 5.20
N SER A 7 8.96 -3.90 5.38
CA SER A 7 9.60 -4.28 6.65
C SER A 7 11.01 -3.70 6.84
N LYS A 8 11.58 -3.02 5.85
CA LYS A 8 12.93 -2.46 5.98
C LYS A 8 12.90 -1.24 6.91
N PRO A 9 13.89 -1.08 7.82
CA PRO A 9 13.96 0.08 8.72
C PRO A 9 13.88 1.41 7.98
N GLN A 10 14.54 1.51 6.82
CA GLN A 10 14.54 2.71 5.98
C GLN A 10 13.11 3.15 5.58
N PHE A 11 12.26 2.20 5.17
CA PHE A 11 10.87 2.51 4.81
C PHE A 11 10.03 2.80 6.05
N GLN A 12 10.20 2.05 7.13
CA GLN A 12 9.48 2.28 8.39
C GLN A 12 9.76 3.67 8.96
N ASP A 13 11.02 4.11 8.96
CA ASP A 13 11.42 5.45 9.42
C ASP A 13 10.82 6.57 8.55
N TYR A 14 10.74 6.34 7.23
CA TYR A 14 10.09 7.25 6.31
C TYR A 14 8.57 7.30 6.55
N ALA A 15 7.92 6.13 6.63
CA ALA A 15 6.48 6.02 6.77
C ALA A 15 6.00 6.64 8.09
N ALA A 16 6.71 6.39 9.20
CA ALA A 16 6.36 6.93 10.51
C ALA A 16 6.30 8.47 10.55
N LYS A 17 7.02 9.14 9.66
CA LYS A 17 7.07 10.61 9.57
C LYS A 17 6.09 11.19 8.55
N ASN A 18 5.72 10.42 7.53
CA ASN A 18 5.12 10.98 6.31
C ASN A 18 3.83 10.30 5.88
N LEU A 19 3.53 9.10 6.36
CA LEU A 19 2.44 8.26 5.83
C LEU A 19 1.53 7.74 6.94
N VAL A 20 0.27 7.53 6.59
CA VAL A 20 -0.63 6.64 7.32
C VAL A 20 -0.69 5.34 6.54
N LEU A 21 -0.17 4.26 7.13
CA LEU A 21 -0.13 2.95 6.48
C LEU A 21 -1.42 2.17 6.76
N VAL A 22 -1.97 1.57 5.72
CA VAL A 22 -3.11 0.64 5.81
C VAL A 22 -2.76 -0.59 4.98
N GLU A 23 -2.84 -1.77 5.60
CA GLU A 23 -2.60 -3.05 4.94
C GLU A 23 -3.92 -3.80 4.76
N LEU A 24 -4.22 -4.18 3.52
CA LEU A 24 -5.34 -5.03 3.16
C LEU A 24 -4.78 -6.37 2.68
N ASP A 25 -4.73 -7.35 3.57
CA ASP A 25 -4.29 -8.71 3.22
C ASP A 25 -5.48 -9.60 2.82
N PHE A 26 -5.23 -10.50 1.87
CA PHE A 26 -6.19 -11.45 1.28
C PHE A 26 -5.70 -12.90 1.42
N PRO A 27 -5.49 -13.40 2.66
CA PRO A 27 -4.93 -14.72 2.89
C PRO A 27 -5.89 -15.83 2.43
N ARG A 28 -5.33 -16.87 1.79
CA ARG A 28 -6.11 -18.04 1.36
C ARG A 28 -6.39 -19.03 2.49
N ALA A 29 -5.43 -19.20 3.41
CA ALA A 29 -5.49 -20.23 4.45
C ALA A 29 -5.76 -19.67 5.85
N LYS A 30 -5.27 -18.46 6.16
CA LYS A 30 -5.44 -17.86 7.48
C LYS A 30 -6.85 -17.27 7.59
N PRO A 31 -7.65 -17.67 8.59
CA PRO A 31 -8.98 -17.11 8.77
C PRO A 31 -8.91 -15.62 9.14
N GLN A 32 -9.83 -14.84 8.60
CA GLN A 32 -10.10 -13.45 8.97
C GLN A 32 -11.53 -13.37 9.50
N SER A 33 -11.83 -12.39 10.35
CA SER A 33 -13.21 -12.13 10.74
C SER A 33 -14.03 -11.68 9.53
N ASP A 34 -15.33 -11.97 9.54
CA ASP A 34 -16.23 -11.59 8.45
C ASP A 34 -16.26 -10.07 8.26
N ALA A 35 -16.15 -9.30 9.35
CA ALA A 35 -16.09 -7.84 9.31
C ALA A 35 -14.85 -7.34 8.53
N VAL A 36 -13.66 -7.88 8.84
CA VAL A 36 -12.42 -7.50 8.16
C VAL A 36 -12.44 -7.95 6.70
N ARG A 37 -12.90 -9.17 6.42
CA ARG A 37 -13.05 -9.66 5.05
C ARG A 37 -13.98 -8.76 4.22
N LYS A 38 -15.14 -8.39 4.77
CA LYS A 38 -16.10 -7.52 4.10
C LYS A 38 -15.53 -6.12 3.85
N GLN A 39 -14.82 -5.55 4.83
CA GLN A 39 -14.14 -4.26 4.67
C GLN A 39 -13.08 -4.32 3.56
N ASN A 40 -12.20 -5.31 3.58
CA ASN A 40 -11.13 -5.46 2.59
C ASN A 40 -11.70 -5.65 1.18
N MET A 41 -12.73 -6.49 1.02
CA MET A 41 -13.41 -6.69 -0.26
C MET A 41 -14.12 -5.42 -0.76
N LYS A 42 -14.75 -4.65 0.13
CA LYS A 42 -15.35 -3.35 -0.24
C LYS A 42 -14.27 -2.41 -0.78
N LEU A 43 -13.17 -2.24 -0.05
CA LEU A 43 -12.08 -1.35 -0.44
C LEU A 43 -11.40 -1.82 -1.73
N ALA A 44 -11.19 -3.12 -1.91
CA ALA A 44 -10.65 -3.66 -3.17
C ALA A 44 -11.57 -3.35 -4.36
N SER A 45 -12.88 -3.45 -4.20
CA SER A 45 -13.84 -3.08 -5.25
C SER A 45 -13.88 -1.58 -5.51
N GLU A 46 -13.94 -0.76 -4.46
CA GLU A 46 -13.95 0.70 -4.54
C GLU A 46 -12.70 1.24 -5.24
N TYR A 47 -11.59 0.53 -5.07
CA TYR A 47 -10.32 0.86 -5.67
C TYR A 47 -9.95 0.02 -6.88
N GLU A 48 -10.87 -0.77 -7.44
CA GLU A 48 -10.65 -1.51 -8.70
C GLU A 48 -9.37 -2.36 -8.66
N ILE A 49 -9.12 -3.05 -7.55
CA ILE A 49 -7.95 -3.92 -7.40
C ILE A 49 -8.15 -5.21 -8.19
N GLU A 50 -7.38 -5.36 -9.27
CA GLU A 50 -7.44 -6.53 -10.15
C GLU A 50 -6.38 -7.59 -9.85
N GLY A 51 -5.31 -7.22 -9.13
CA GLY A 51 -4.18 -8.12 -8.88
C GLY A 51 -3.36 -7.72 -7.66
N PHE A 52 -2.49 -8.63 -7.24
CA PHE A 52 -1.59 -8.44 -6.11
C PHE A 52 -0.13 -8.69 -6.52
N PRO A 53 0.84 -7.96 -5.92
CA PRO A 53 0.63 -6.84 -5.00
C PRO A 53 0.16 -5.57 -5.74
N THR A 54 -0.64 -4.73 -5.08
CA THR A 54 -1.00 -3.38 -5.56
C THR A 54 -0.84 -2.37 -4.42
N LEU A 55 -0.21 -1.23 -4.70
CA LEU A 55 -0.04 -0.12 -3.76
C LEU A 55 -0.78 1.11 -4.28
N ILE A 56 -1.69 1.65 -3.46
CA ILE A 56 -2.42 2.88 -3.75
C ILE A 56 -1.93 3.98 -2.84
N VAL A 57 -1.78 5.19 -3.39
CA VAL A 57 -1.50 6.40 -2.64
C VAL A 57 -2.70 7.32 -2.72
N LEU A 58 -3.18 7.76 -1.56
CA LEU A 58 -4.27 8.72 -1.42
C LEU A 58 -3.73 10.02 -0.82
N ASP A 59 -4.35 11.14 -1.19
CA ASP A 59 -4.16 12.42 -0.50
C ASP A 59 -5.01 12.47 0.81
N PRO A 60 -4.85 13.51 1.66
CA PRO A 60 -5.61 13.66 2.90
C PRO A 60 -7.13 13.72 2.72
N GLU A 61 -7.60 14.12 1.54
CA GLU A 61 -9.01 14.17 1.16
C GLU A 61 -9.54 12.79 0.70
N GLY A 62 -8.67 11.79 0.59
CA GLY A 62 -9.00 10.41 0.21
C GLY A 62 -9.02 10.17 -1.30
N LYS A 63 -8.57 11.13 -2.11
CA LYS A 63 -8.48 10.98 -3.56
C LYS A 63 -7.21 10.24 -3.93
N ARG A 64 -7.33 9.31 -4.87
CA ARG A 64 -6.19 8.58 -5.43
C ARG A 64 -5.26 9.49 -6.23
N VAL A 65 -3.99 9.55 -5.80
CA VAL A 65 -2.93 10.29 -6.48
C VAL A 65 -1.91 9.39 -7.18
N ALA A 66 -1.81 8.11 -6.78
CA ALA A 66 -1.02 7.13 -7.51
C ALA A 66 -1.55 5.69 -7.34
N ASN A 67 -1.20 4.85 -8.30
CA ASN A 67 -1.44 3.41 -8.29
C ASN A 67 -0.21 2.68 -8.85
N PHE A 68 0.38 1.78 -8.06
CA PHE A 68 1.49 0.93 -8.47
C PHE A 68 1.01 -0.53 -8.47
N VAL A 69 0.88 -1.11 -9.66
CA VAL A 69 0.39 -2.48 -9.84
C VAL A 69 1.58 -3.42 -10.07
N GLY A 70 1.56 -4.54 -9.36
CA GLY A 70 2.59 -5.56 -9.46
C GLY A 70 3.82 -5.26 -8.60
N TYR A 71 4.85 -6.06 -8.81
CA TYR A 71 6.10 -5.95 -8.06
C TYR A 71 6.87 -4.69 -8.45
N MET A 72 7.46 -4.01 -7.46
CA MET A 72 8.36 -2.88 -7.69
C MET A 72 9.80 -3.27 -7.33
N GLU A 73 10.68 -3.17 -8.32
CA GLU A 73 12.12 -3.34 -8.16
C GLU A 73 12.78 -2.13 -7.48
N GLY A 74 13.98 -2.34 -6.93
CA GLY A 74 14.79 -1.26 -6.33
C GLY A 74 14.60 -1.07 -4.82
N GLY A 75 13.77 -1.89 -4.17
CA GLY A 75 13.68 -1.93 -2.71
C GLY A 75 13.03 -0.66 -2.10
N PRO A 76 13.33 -0.34 -0.82
CA PRO A 76 12.68 0.76 -0.10
C PRO A 76 12.97 2.13 -0.74
N ASP A 77 14.19 2.35 -1.25
CA ASP A 77 14.59 3.66 -1.80
C ASP A 77 13.79 4.03 -3.06
N ALA A 78 13.50 3.06 -3.92
CA ALA A 78 12.71 3.29 -5.13
C ALA A 78 11.27 3.75 -4.81
N ILE A 79 10.64 3.10 -3.82
CA ILE A 79 9.29 3.48 -3.36
C ILE A 79 9.32 4.86 -2.71
N ILE A 80 10.27 5.13 -1.81
CA ILE A 80 10.39 6.42 -1.14
C ILE A 80 10.57 7.54 -2.16
N ALA A 81 11.44 7.35 -3.16
CA ALA A 81 11.64 8.31 -4.22
C ALA A 81 10.38 8.55 -5.07
N ALA A 82 9.58 7.50 -5.33
CA ALA A 82 8.31 7.64 -6.01
C ALA A 82 7.30 8.45 -5.17
N LEU A 83 7.19 8.17 -3.87
CA LEU A 83 6.30 8.89 -2.96
C LEU A 83 6.68 10.37 -2.80
N GLU A 84 7.98 10.67 -2.72
CA GLU A 84 8.46 12.06 -2.62
C GLU A 84 8.20 12.88 -3.88
N LYS A 85 8.14 12.24 -5.06
CA LYS A 85 7.73 12.94 -6.30
C LYS A 85 6.27 13.37 -6.25
N LEU A 86 5.40 12.54 -5.65
CA LEU A 86 3.96 12.83 -5.53
C LEU A 86 3.70 13.98 -4.55
N ARG A 87 4.49 14.11 -3.48
CA ARG A 87 4.35 15.18 -2.48
C ARG A 87 4.74 16.57 -2.98
N LYS A 88 5.56 16.65 -4.03
CA LYS A 88 6.06 17.91 -4.59
C LYS A 88 5.18 18.47 -5.71
N SER A 89 4.08 17.79 -6.02
CA SER A 89 3.10 18.16 -7.05
C SER A 89 1.87 18.78 -6.42
#